data_AF-A0A2N3E1X4-F1
#
_entry.id   AF-A0A2N3E1X4-F1
#
_cell.length_a   1.000
_cell.length_b   1.000
_cell.length_c   1.000
_cell.angle_alpha   90.00
_cell.angle_beta   90.00
_cell.angle_gamma   90.00
#
_symmetry.space_group_name_H-M   'P 1'
#
loop_
_entity.id
_entity.type
_entity.pdbx_description
1 polymer ?
#
loop_
_entity_poly.entity_id
_entity_poly.type
_entity_poly.pdbx_seq_one_letter_code
_entity_poly.pdbx_strand_id
1 'polypeptide(L)'
;MRRWLVNPLSYLPPAVNDFLLRRVVEGAGIALILVSGFGLLSVMSWSIDDPSYNNATPPGRAPENWMGLPGAYVADVLLQTLGLASILLLVPPLVWGVRAFSHRISSHIVLRVAAWLAATLATAMLLGALPRFTFWPLALGLGGLLGNALAALGLSLFAPLTGEGAAYTLTALLAAPLAFFLSLFATDTSLTDLRAAATRIRTLRRVETEEVEERRYTASARPRRRASAEEEAPRPRRPDVEPSRLRIVMWAVGDRLGDATDRLLRRGDYAPLTSEEIEAARHGRLGEFGRRVEEESVKERRARRREARAEQERVEPAWSEKPAPRVNRGTAKPVKPSARAAREAQPKLPLEP
;
A
#
# COMPACT_ATOMS: atom_id res chain seq x y z
N MET A 1 -42.05 32.06 -2.42
CA MET A 1 -40.87 32.19 -3.32
C MET A 1 -41.33 32.02 -4.76
N ARG A 2 -41.19 33.06 -5.60
CA ARG A 2 -41.71 33.12 -6.97
C ARG A 2 -40.97 32.11 -7.88
N ARG A 3 -41.70 31.13 -8.43
CA ARG A 3 -41.27 30.26 -9.55
C ARG A 3 -41.27 31.11 -10.83
N TRP A 4 -40.15 31.74 -11.17
CA TRP A 4 -40.01 32.49 -12.43
C TRP A 4 -39.01 31.86 -13.42
N LEU A 5 -38.36 30.75 -13.04
CA LEU A 5 -37.70 29.89 -14.00
C LEU A 5 -38.68 28.82 -14.45
N VAL A 6 -39.12 28.92 -15.71
CA VAL A 6 -39.74 27.80 -16.42
C VAL A 6 -38.72 26.68 -16.41
N ASN A 7 -39.00 25.60 -15.69
CA ASN A 7 -38.08 24.46 -15.62
C ASN A 7 -38.21 23.72 -16.96
N PRO A 8 -37.21 23.73 -17.86
CA PRO A 8 -37.34 23.10 -19.18
C PRO A 8 -37.67 21.60 -19.09
N LEU A 9 -37.38 20.99 -17.94
CA LEU A 9 -37.71 19.60 -17.61
C LEU A 9 -39.23 19.34 -17.49
N SER A 10 -40.07 20.35 -17.33
CA SER A 10 -41.53 20.18 -17.28
C SER A 10 -42.16 19.89 -18.64
N TYR A 11 -41.43 20.08 -19.74
CA TYR A 11 -41.88 19.77 -21.11
C TYR A 11 -41.46 18.38 -21.58
N LEU A 12 -40.65 17.66 -20.81
CA LEU A 12 -40.21 16.30 -21.13
C LEU A 12 -41.16 15.26 -20.53
N PRO A 13 -41.33 14.08 -21.17
CA PRO A 13 -42.04 12.96 -20.55
C PRO A 13 -41.45 12.63 -19.17
N PRO A 14 -42.27 12.30 -18.15
CA PRO A 14 -41.78 12.04 -16.79
C PRO A 14 -40.64 11.02 -16.72
N ALA A 15 -40.67 9.98 -17.56
CA ALA A 15 -39.62 8.98 -17.65
C ALA A 15 -38.26 9.53 -18.11
N VAL A 16 -38.27 10.51 -19.03
CA VAL A 16 -37.03 11.15 -19.52
C VAL A 16 -36.47 12.09 -18.46
N ASN A 17 -37.33 12.81 -17.74
CA ASN A 17 -36.92 13.68 -16.63
C ASN A 17 -36.26 12.85 -15.50
N ASP A 18 -36.88 11.75 -15.09
CA ASP A 18 -36.34 10.86 -14.06
C ASP A 18 -35.00 10.24 -14.48
N PHE A 19 -34.87 9.86 -15.75
CA PHE A 19 -33.61 9.35 -16.29
C PHE A 19 -32.51 10.41 -16.26
N LEU A 20 -32.79 11.64 -16.73
CA LEU A 20 -31.82 12.73 -16.74
C LEU A 20 -31.39 13.13 -15.32
N LEU A 21 -32.33 13.24 -14.38
CA LEU A 21 -32.02 13.55 -12.98
C LEU A 21 -31.12 12.47 -12.36
N ARG A 22 -31.38 11.19 -12.63
CA ARG A 22 -30.52 10.09 -12.15
C ARG A 22 -29.11 10.20 -12.71
N ARG A 23 -28.96 10.45 -14.02
CA ARG A 23 -27.66 10.61 -14.66
C ARG A 23 -26.88 11.84 -14.16
N VAL A 24 -27.56 12.95 -13.91
CA VAL A 24 -26.95 14.15 -13.31
C VAL A 24 -26.47 13.86 -11.89
N VAL A 25 -27.27 13.17 -11.08
CA VAL A 25 -26.89 12.79 -9.70
C VAL A 25 -25.70 11.82 -9.71
N GLU A 26 -25.70 10.84 -10.61
CA GLU A 26 -24.55 9.93 -10.79
C GLU A 26 -23.29 10.68 -11.21
N GLY A 27 -23.40 11.58 -12.20
CA GLY A 27 -22.28 12.39 -12.68
C GLY A 27 -21.72 13.31 -11.60
N ALA A 28 -22.58 13.98 -10.84
CA ALA A 28 -22.17 14.77 -9.67
C ALA A 28 -21.50 13.91 -8.60
N GLY A 29 -22.02 12.69 -8.37
CA GLY A 29 -21.44 11.73 -7.45
C GLY A 29 -20.02 11.31 -7.85
N ILE A 30 -19.82 10.98 -9.13
CA ILE A 30 -18.50 10.63 -9.69
C ILE A 30 -17.54 11.81 -9.57
N ALA A 31 -17.98 13.03 -9.93
CA ALA A 31 -17.15 14.22 -9.82
C ALA A 31 -16.68 14.46 -8.37
N LEU A 32 -17.58 14.33 -7.39
CA LEU A 32 -17.25 14.41 -5.97
C LEU A 32 -16.22 13.36 -5.55
N ILE A 33 -16.38 12.10 -6.00
CA ILE A 33 -15.43 11.03 -5.70
C ILE A 33 -14.05 11.36 -6.26
N LEU A 34 -13.98 11.82 -7.51
CA LEU A 34 -12.71 12.13 -8.17
C LEU A 34 -12.01 13.31 -7.50
N VAL A 35 -12.73 14.40 -7.21
CA VAL A 35 -12.15 15.59 -6.57
C VAL A 35 -11.68 15.28 -5.15
N SER A 36 -12.51 14.63 -4.33
CA SER A 36 -12.13 14.27 -2.97
C SER A 36 -11.03 13.21 -2.93
N GLY A 37 -11.09 12.22 -3.83
CA GLY A 37 -10.08 11.18 -3.94
C GLY A 37 -8.73 11.75 -4.36
N PHE A 38 -8.72 12.64 -5.35
CA PHE A 38 -7.52 13.39 -5.76
C PHE A 38 -6.95 14.17 -4.58
N GLY A 39 -7.77 14.94 -3.86
CA GLY A 39 -7.32 15.72 -2.70
C GLY A 39 -6.77 14.83 -1.59
N LEU A 40 -7.42 13.70 -1.28
CA LEU A 40 -7.01 12.81 -0.20
C LEU A 40 -5.69 12.12 -0.51
N LEU A 41 -5.52 11.63 -1.75
CA LEU A 41 -4.26 11.05 -2.20
C LEU A 41 -3.14 12.10 -2.25
N SER A 42 -3.47 13.33 -2.63
CA SER A 42 -2.52 14.44 -2.62
C SER A 42 -2.03 14.72 -1.19
N VAL A 43 -2.93 14.85 -0.22
CA VAL A 43 -2.58 15.09 1.19
C VAL A 43 -1.83 13.90 1.79
N MET A 44 -2.23 12.67 1.47
CA MET A 44 -1.59 11.45 1.99
C MET A 44 -0.18 11.25 1.45
N SER A 45 0.07 11.65 0.21
CA SER A 45 1.39 11.57 -0.44
C SER A 45 2.17 12.89 -0.41
N TRP A 46 1.79 13.81 0.49
CA TRP A 46 2.48 15.09 0.64
C TRP A 46 3.92 14.90 1.15
N SER A 47 4.87 15.58 0.51
CA SER A 47 6.27 15.69 0.94
C SER A 47 6.63 17.15 1.21
N ILE A 48 7.51 17.38 2.20
CA ILE A 48 8.02 18.73 2.49
C ILE A 48 8.96 19.25 1.39
N ASP A 49 9.57 18.33 0.64
CA ASP A 49 10.51 18.64 -0.44
C ASP A 49 9.81 18.92 -1.78
N ASP A 50 8.48 18.78 -1.84
CA ASP A 50 7.69 19.04 -3.04
C ASP A 50 7.67 20.53 -3.40
N PRO A 51 7.54 20.87 -4.70
CA PRO A 51 7.30 22.24 -5.13
C PRO A 51 6.03 22.81 -4.49
N SER A 52 6.14 23.99 -3.89
CA SER A 52 5.01 24.64 -3.22
C SER A 52 5.04 26.15 -3.46
N TYR A 53 3.97 26.87 -3.10
CA TYR A 53 3.94 28.33 -3.27
C TYR A 53 5.06 29.03 -2.47
N ASN A 54 5.49 28.40 -1.38
CA ASN A 54 6.56 28.91 -0.51
C ASN A 54 7.91 28.20 -0.74
N ASN A 55 7.94 27.15 -1.57
CA ASN A 55 9.12 26.33 -1.83
C ASN A 55 9.41 26.24 -3.33
N ALA A 56 10.41 26.98 -3.80
CA ALA A 56 10.90 26.90 -5.16
C ALA A 56 11.92 25.77 -5.29
N THR A 57 11.47 24.60 -5.75
CA THR A 57 12.35 23.47 -6.04
C THR A 57 13.26 23.79 -7.24
N PRO A 58 14.53 23.32 -7.26
CA PRO A 58 15.42 23.51 -8.41
C PRO A 58 14.78 23.05 -9.72
N PRO A 59 15.03 23.75 -10.84
CA PRO A 59 14.48 23.38 -12.14
C PRO A 59 14.86 21.94 -12.51
N GLY A 60 13.86 21.12 -12.79
CA GLY A 60 14.03 19.73 -13.24
C GLY A 60 13.78 18.63 -12.20
N ARG A 61 13.48 18.96 -10.94
CA ARG A 61 13.04 17.94 -9.96
C ARG A 61 11.54 17.67 -10.11
N ALA A 62 11.19 16.40 -10.34
CA ALA A 62 9.79 15.97 -10.38
C ALA A 62 9.21 15.92 -8.94
N PRO A 63 7.93 16.28 -8.76
CA PRO A 63 7.25 16.17 -7.46
C PRO A 63 7.12 14.69 -7.05
N GLU A 64 7.28 14.42 -5.76
CA GLU A 64 7.13 13.09 -5.16
C GLU A 64 5.66 12.73 -4.91
N ASN A 65 4.80 13.75 -4.83
CA ASN A 65 3.36 13.58 -4.70
C ASN A 65 2.78 12.67 -5.79
N TRP A 66 1.94 11.71 -5.40
CA TRP A 66 1.36 10.73 -6.34
C TRP A 66 0.45 11.38 -7.39
N MET A 67 -0.14 12.52 -7.06
CA MET A 67 -0.99 13.30 -7.96
C MET A 67 -0.18 14.34 -8.78
N GLY A 68 1.15 14.26 -8.72
CA GLY A 68 2.07 15.15 -9.41
C GLY A 68 2.05 16.58 -8.89
N LEU A 69 2.44 17.52 -9.74
CA LEU A 69 2.55 18.94 -9.40
C LEU A 69 1.23 19.56 -8.89
N PRO A 70 0.05 19.35 -9.53
CA PRO A 70 -1.18 19.93 -9.01
C PRO A 70 -1.56 19.35 -7.64
N GLY A 71 -1.24 18.08 -7.38
CA GLY A 71 -1.44 17.44 -6.09
C GLY A 71 -0.59 18.07 -4.99
N ALA A 72 0.70 18.28 -5.26
CA ALA A 72 1.62 18.94 -4.34
C ALA A 72 1.10 20.32 -3.89
N TYR A 73 0.67 21.17 -4.84
CA TYR A 73 0.10 22.49 -4.51
C TYR A 73 -1.19 22.39 -3.69
N VAL A 74 -2.11 21.50 -4.07
CA VAL A 74 -3.38 21.33 -3.35
C VAL A 74 -3.12 20.84 -1.93
N ALA A 75 -2.25 19.86 -1.76
CA ALA A 75 -1.89 19.32 -0.45
C ALA A 75 -1.23 20.38 0.43
N ASP A 76 -0.30 21.17 -0.12
CA ASP A 76 0.36 22.26 0.61
C ASP A 76 -0.64 23.30 1.10
N VAL A 77 -1.54 23.78 0.23
CA VAL A 77 -2.57 24.76 0.63
C VAL A 77 -3.52 24.18 1.68
N LEU A 78 -3.95 22.93 1.52
CA LEU A 78 -4.85 22.28 2.49
C LEU A 78 -4.19 22.07 3.85
N LEU A 79 -2.93 21.61 3.89
CA LEU A 79 -2.20 21.37 5.13
C LEU A 79 -1.78 22.68 5.81
N GLN A 80 -1.40 23.71 5.06
CA GLN A 80 -1.10 25.02 5.66
C GLN A 80 -2.35 25.69 6.23
N THR A 81 -3.49 25.63 5.52
CA THR A 81 -4.72 26.29 5.97
C THR A 81 -5.42 25.54 7.10
N LEU A 82 -5.60 24.22 6.96
CA LEU A 82 -6.42 23.39 7.86
C LEU A 82 -5.63 22.31 8.60
N GLY A 83 -4.38 22.04 8.22
CA GLY A 83 -3.60 20.93 8.77
C GLY A 83 -4.29 19.60 8.54
N LEU A 84 -4.29 18.73 9.55
CA LEU A 84 -4.93 17.41 9.49
C LEU A 84 -6.47 17.48 9.40
N ALA A 85 -7.08 18.62 9.70
CA ALA A 85 -8.53 18.80 9.51
C ALA A 85 -8.93 18.77 8.03
N SER A 86 -7.98 18.97 7.11
CA SER A 86 -8.20 18.79 5.67
C SER A 86 -8.72 17.39 5.30
N ILE A 87 -8.38 16.35 6.07
CA ILE A 87 -8.94 15.01 5.88
C ILE A 87 -10.46 15.04 6.07
N LEU A 88 -10.94 15.73 7.11
CA LEU A 88 -12.38 15.87 7.36
C LEU A 88 -13.06 16.81 6.36
N LEU A 89 -12.30 17.72 5.72
CA LEU A 89 -12.81 18.46 4.57
C LEU A 89 -13.09 17.51 3.39
N LEU A 90 -12.21 16.54 3.14
CA LEU A 90 -12.25 15.71 1.93
C LEU A 90 -13.13 14.46 2.05
N VAL A 91 -13.24 13.85 3.24
CA VAL A 91 -13.93 12.57 3.45
C VAL A 91 -15.46 12.67 3.28
N PRO A 92 -16.19 13.63 3.87
CA PRO A 92 -17.64 13.68 3.73
C PRO A 92 -18.13 13.87 2.27
N PRO A 93 -17.52 14.75 1.44
CA PRO A 93 -17.88 14.83 0.03
C PRO A 93 -17.58 13.53 -0.74
N LEU A 94 -16.52 12.78 -0.37
CA LEU A 94 -16.25 11.44 -0.93
C LEU A 94 -17.40 10.46 -0.60
N VAL A 95 -17.84 10.44 0.66
CA VAL A 95 -18.96 9.60 1.11
C VAL A 95 -20.25 9.99 0.40
N TRP A 96 -20.54 11.29 0.26
CA TRP A 96 -21.70 11.77 -0.49
C TRP A 96 -21.63 11.38 -1.95
N GLY A 97 -20.45 11.45 -2.58
CA GLY A 97 -20.24 11.04 -3.95
C GLY A 97 -20.55 9.56 -4.18
N VAL A 98 -20.04 8.68 -3.30
CA VAL A 98 -20.33 7.23 -3.34
C VAL A 98 -21.83 6.96 -3.14
N ARG A 99 -22.48 7.69 -2.24
CA ARG A 99 -23.92 7.54 -1.98
C ARG A 99 -24.77 8.06 -3.13
N ALA A 100 -24.42 9.19 -3.72
CA ALA A 100 -25.07 9.74 -4.90
C ALA A 100 -24.97 8.79 -6.09
N PHE A 101 -23.78 8.22 -6.34
CA PHE A 101 -23.58 7.17 -7.34
C PHE A 101 -24.42 5.91 -7.06
N SER A 102 -24.62 5.57 -5.78
CA SER A 102 -25.49 4.47 -5.35
C SER A 102 -26.99 4.82 -5.29
N HIS A 103 -27.41 5.98 -5.82
CA HIS A 103 -28.79 6.49 -5.74
C HIS A 103 -29.36 6.66 -4.33
N ARG A 104 -28.50 6.77 -3.30
CA ARG A 104 -28.89 7.01 -1.91
C ARG A 104 -28.81 8.50 -1.60
N ILE A 105 -29.84 9.24 -2.00
CA ILE A 105 -29.94 10.68 -1.74
C ILE A 105 -30.18 10.89 -0.24
N SER A 106 -29.35 11.70 0.40
CA SER A 106 -29.53 12.04 1.80
C SER A 106 -30.51 13.21 1.96
N SER A 107 -31.35 13.14 2.98
CA SER A 107 -32.24 14.25 3.34
C SER A 107 -31.44 15.41 3.93
N HIS A 108 -31.93 16.65 3.77
CA HIS A 108 -31.35 17.86 4.37
C HIS A 108 -29.91 18.20 3.96
N ILE A 109 -29.58 18.11 2.66
CA ILE A 109 -28.22 18.37 2.15
C ILE A 109 -27.62 19.70 2.62
N VAL A 110 -28.43 20.76 2.71
CA VAL A 110 -27.95 22.10 3.14
C VAL A 110 -27.43 22.08 4.57
N LEU A 111 -28.17 21.46 5.50
CA LEU A 111 -27.74 21.33 6.89
C LEU A 111 -26.50 20.44 7.01
N ARG A 112 -26.37 19.43 6.14
CA ARG A 112 -25.19 18.55 6.13
C ARG A 112 -23.95 19.23 5.59
N VAL A 113 -24.09 20.08 4.58
CA VAL A 113 -22.99 20.94 4.09
C VAL A 113 -22.56 21.91 5.18
N ALA A 114 -23.51 22.55 5.87
CA ALA A 114 -23.20 23.43 6.99
C ALA A 114 -22.48 22.67 8.13
N ALA A 115 -23.00 21.50 8.50
CA ALA A 115 -22.40 20.65 9.53
C ALA A 115 -21.01 20.13 9.12
N TRP A 116 -20.79 19.80 7.86
CA TRP A 116 -19.48 19.39 7.34
C TRP A 116 -18.42 20.48 7.48
N LEU A 117 -18.75 21.71 7.06
CA LEU A 117 -17.85 22.84 7.20
C LEU A 117 -17.59 23.16 8.68
N ALA A 118 -18.64 23.19 9.49
CA ALA A 118 -18.52 23.41 10.93
C ALA A 118 -17.72 22.30 11.62
N ALA A 119 -17.89 21.04 11.23
CA ALA A 119 -17.10 19.91 11.73
C ALA A 119 -15.62 20.08 11.38
N THR A 120 -15.33 20.46 10.13
CA THR A 120 -13.96 20.70 9.66
C THR A 120 -13.28 21.81 10.48
N LEU A 121 -13.97 22.93 10.72
CA LEU A 121 -13.46 24.02 11.53
C LEU A 121 -13.30 23.62 13.01
N ALA A 122 -14.25 22.88 13.58
CA ALA A 122 -14.15 22.36 14.94
C ALA A 122 -12.98 21.38 15.09
N THR A 123 -12.73 20.53 14.09
CA THR A 123 -11.55 19.66 14.06
C THR A 123 -10.25 20.45 13.93
N ALA A 124 -10.21 21.48 13.10
CA ALA A 124 -9.04 22.37 12.99
C ALA A 124 -8.76 23.04 14.34
N MET A 125 -9.80 23.58 15.00
CA MET A 125 -9.71 24.18 16.34
C MET A 125 -9.20 23.18 17.39
N LEU A 126 -9.75 21.97 17.41
CA LEU A 126 -9.29 20.89 18.29
C LEU A 126 -7.80 20.61 18.10
N LEU A 127 -7.36 20.43 16.85
CA LEU A 127 -5.98 20.12 16.51
C LEU A 127 -5.03 21.29 16.76
N GLY A 128 -5.50 22.53 16.63
CA GLY A 128 -4.75 23.74 16.97
C GLY A 128 -4.59 23.94 18.48
N ALA A 129 -5.52 23.43 19.28
CA ALA A 129 -5.43 23.46 20.75
C ALA A 129 -4.51 22.38 21.32
N LEU A 130 -4.07 21.41 20.50
CA LEU A 130 -3.13 20.38 20.93
C LEU A 130 -1.70 20.94 21.01
N PRO A 131 -0.83 20.33 21.86
CA PRO A 131 0.59 20.66 21.88
C PRO A 131 1.24 20.45 20.51
N ARG A 132 2.22 21.29 20.19
CA ARG A 132 3.02 21.12 18.98
C ARG A 132 3.95 19.92 19.15
N PHE A 133 3.88 18.98 18.21
CA PHE A 133 4.73 17.81 18.21
C PHE A 133 5.98 18.03 17.35
N THR A 134 7.13 17.57 17.83
CA THR A 134 8.43 17.69 17.13
C THR A 134 8.51 16.85 15.85
N PHE A 135 7.70 15.79 15.72
CA PHE A 135 7.64 14.97 14.52
C PHE A 135 6.79 15.59 13.41
N TRP A 136 6.00 16.62 13.70
CA TRP A 136 5.13 17.23 12.70
C TRP A 136 5.90 18.25 11.88
N PRO A 137 6.00 18.07 10.55
CA PRO A 137 6.90 18.87 9.73
C PRO A 137 6.45 20.32 9.52
N LEU A 138 5.15 20.62 9.63
CA LEU A 138 4.66 22.00 9.44
C LEU A 138 4.82 22.83 10.73
N ALA A 139 5.43 24.01 10.60
CA ALA A 139 5.57 24.99 11.68
C ALA A 139 4.23 25.48 12.26
N LEU A 140 3.16 25.40 11.48
CA LEU A 140 1.80 25.78 11.84
C LEU A 140 1.10 24.74 12.74
N GLY A 141 1.75 23.62 13.09
CA GLY A 141 1.13 22.59 13.94
C GLY A 141 0.04 21.79 13.23
N LEU A 142 -0.69 20.97 13.99
CA LEU A 142 -1.64 19.98 13.44
C LEU A 142 -2.93 20.60 12.88
N GLY A 143 -3.34 21.76 13.39
CA GLY A 143 -4.57 22.46 12.97
C GLY A 143 -4.39 23.45 11.83
N GLY A 144 -3.16 23.63 11.33
CA GLY A 144 -2.86 24.66 10.33
C GLY A 144 -3.14 26.09 10.82
N LEU A 145 -3.19 27.03 9.89
CA LEU A 145 -3.44 28.44 10.16
C LEU A 145 -4.80 28.68 10.82
N LEU A 146 -5.89 28.11 10.26
CA LEU A 146 -7.24 28.30 10.78
C LEU A 146 -7.40 27.65 12.15
N GLY A 147 -6.83 26.45 12.35
CA GLY A 147 -6.89 25.77 13.64
C GLY A 147 -6.21 26.57 14.75
N ASN A 148 -5.03 27.15 14.47
CA ASN A 148 -4.34 28.01 15.42
C ASN A 148 -5.13 29.30 15.70
N ALA A 149 -5.72 29.93 14.68
CA ALA A 149 -6.54 31.11 14.86
C ALA A 149 -7.79 30.82 15.72
N LEU A 150 -8.48 29.71 15.45
CA LEU A 150 -9.63 29.28 16.24
C LEU A 150 -9.23 28.89 17.67
N ALA A 151 -8.13 28.18 17.85
CA ALA A 151 -7.62 27.84 19.18
C ALA A 151 -7.25 29.10 19.97
N ALA A 152 -6.67 30.12 19.32
CA ALA A 152 -6.40 31.41 19.94
C ALA A 152 -7.67 32.17 20.34
N LEU A 153 -8.77 32.03 19.56
CA LEU A 153 -10.07 32.54 19.98
C LEU A 153 -10.57 31.83 21.25
N GLY A 154 -10.46 30.49 21.30
CA GLY A 154 -10.78 29.72 22.51
C GLY A 154 -9.94 30.17 23.72
N LEU A 155 -8.64 30.37 23.50
CA LEU A 155 -7.73 30.91 24.50
C LEU A 155 -8.20 32.28 25.00
N SER A 156 -8.56 33.21 24.12
CA SER A 156 -9.02 34.55 24.51
C SER A 156 -10.29 34.53 25.36
N LEU A 157 -11.16 33.54 25.17
CA LEU A 157 -12.41 33.39 25.90
C LEU A 157 -12.20 32.76 27.28
N PHE A 158 -11.31 31.77 27.39
CA PHE A 158 -11.16 30.97 28.60
C PHE A 158 -9.96 31.36 29.47
N ALA A 159 -8.88 31.88 28.88
CA ALA A 159 -7.65 32.23 29.61
C ALA A 159 -7.88 33.21 30.78
N PRO A 160 -8.74 34.25 30.67
CA PRO A 160 -9.02 35.14 31.79
C PRO A 160 -9.66 34.44 33.00
N LEU A 161 -10.27 33.27 32.81
CA LEU A 161 -11.01 32.55 33.83
C LEU A 161 -10.22 31.37 34.41
N THR A 162 -9.40 30.70 33.59
CA THR A 162 -8.78 29.40 33.95
C THR A 162 -7.27 29.36 33.80
N GLY A 163 -6.65 30.39 33.19
CA GLY A 163 -5.24 30.38 32.80
C GLY A 163 -4.99 29.68 31.45
N GLU A 164 -3.82 29.92 30.84
CA GLU A 164 -3.55 29.54 29.44
C GLU A 164 -3.63 28.02 29.18
N GLY A 165 -2.99 27.21 30.04
CA GLY A 165 -2.97 25.76 29.86
C GLY A 165 -4.37 25.14 29.97
N ALA A 166 -5.16 25.58 30.94
CA ALA A 166 -6.53 25.10 31.14
C ALA A 166 -7.50 25.62 30.06
N ALA A 167 -7.22 26.78 29.47
CA ALA A 167 -7.99 27.32 28.36
C ALA A 167 -7.84 26.49 27.08
N TYR A 168 -6.63 26.03 26.75
CA TYR A 168 -6.42 25.11 25.62
C TYR A 168 -7.12 23.76 25.84
N THR A 169 -7.02 23.19 27.04
CA THR A 169 -7.69 21.91 27.34
C THR A 169 -9.21 22.05 27.29
N LEU A 170 -9.78 23.14 27.79
CA LEU A 170 -11.22 23.40 27.72
C LEU A 170 -11.67 23.61 26.26
N THR A 171 -10.89 24.35 25.47
CA THR A 171 -11.15 24.53 24.03
C THR A 171 -11.19 23.19 23.31
N ALA A 172 -10.18 22.33 23.53
CA ALA A 172 -10.14 20.98 22.97
C ALA A 172 -11.33 20.12 23.45
N LEU A 173 -11.66 20.18 24.74
CA LEU A 173 -12.76 19.42 25.35
C LEU A 173 -14.13 19.79 24.78
N LEU A 174 -14.34 21.04 24.38
CA LEU A 174 -15.57 21.51 23.74
C LEU A 174 -15.57 21.26 22.22
N ALA A 175 -14.43 21.47 21.56
CA ALA A 175 -14.30 21.27 20.12
C ALA A 175 -14.39 19.79 19.72
N ALA A 176 -13.86 18.87 20.54
CA ALA A 176 -13.88 17.43 20.26
C ALA A 176 -15.27 16.82 20.08
N PRO A 177 -16.22 16.94 21.03
CA PRO A 177 -17.56 16.40 20.87
C PRO A 177 -18.30 17.11 19.72
N LEU A 178 -18.11 18.42 19.56
CA LEU A 178 -18.73 19.17 18.47
C LEU A 178 -18.26 18.65 17.09
N ALA A 179 -16.95 18.51 16.91
CA ALA A 179 -16.36 17.92 15.71
C ALA A 179 -16.88 16.49 15.47
N PHE A 180 -16.93 15.67 16.52
CA PHE A 180 -17.39 14.29 16.44
C PHE A 180 -18.86 14.20 16.00
N PHE A 181 -19.79 14.86 16.68
CA PHE A 181 -21.22 14.79 16.35
C PHE A 181 -21.55 15.44 15.01
N LEU A 182 -20.94 16.58 14.69
CA LEU A 182 -21.14 17.22 13.38
C LEU A 182 -20.57 16.37 12.24
N SER A 183 -19.44 15.69 12.45
CA SER A 183 -18.89 14.79 11.42
C SER A 183 -19.82 13.62 11.13
N LEU A 184 -20.39 12.99 12.17
CA LEU A 184 -21.38 11.92 12.02
C LEU A 184 -22.63 12.39 11.28
N PHE A 185 -23.14 13.58 11.65
CA PHE A 185 -24.29 14.17 10.97
C PHE A 185 -23.97 14.53 9.51
N ALA A 186 -22.76 15.03 9.23
CA ALA A 186 -22.33 15.35 7.87
C ALA A 186 -22.31 14.09 6.99
N THR A 187 -21.69 13.00 7.42
CA THR A 187 -21.56 11.76 6.63
C THR A 187 -22.83 10.92 6.56
N ASP A 188 -23.86 11.30 7.32
CA ASP A 188 -25.12 10.55 7.44
C ASP A 188 -24.88 9.10 7.87
N THR A 189 -23.91 8.92 8.78
CA THR A 189 -23.60 7.64 9.40
C THR A 189 -24.52 7.44 10.59
N SER A 190 -25.32 6.39 10.52
CA SER A 190 -26.16 5.97 11.64
C SER A 190 -25.35 5.22 12.69
N LEU A 191 -25.85 5.11 13.92
CA LEU A 191 -25.22 4.29 14.97
C LEU A 191 -25.08 2.81 14.55
N THR A 192 -25.93 2.32 13.63
CA THR A 192 -25.86 0.97 13.10
C THR A 192 -24.68 0.79 12.15
N ASP A 193 -24.37 1.79 11.33
CA ASP A 193 -23.22 1.78 10.43
C ASP A 193 -21.91 1.82 11.23
N LEU A 194 -21.87 2.59 12.32
CA LEU A 194 -20.70 2.65 13.20
C LEU A 194 -20.45 1.31 13.92
N ARG A 195 -21.52 0.63 14.36
CA ARG A 195 -21.42 -0.72 14.93
C ARG A 195 -20.96 -1.74 13.90
N ALA A 196 -21.45 -1.65 12.66
CA ALA A 196 -21.04 -2.52 11.56
C ALA A 196 -19.57 -2.30 11.16
N ALA A 197 -19.09 -1.06 11.20
CA ALA A 197 -17.68 -0.75 11.01
C ALA A 197 -16.82 -1.30 12.16
N ALA A 198 -17.27 -1.13 13.42
CA ALA A 198 -16.57 -1.63 14.59
C ALA A 198 -16.47 -3.18 14.61
N THR A 199 -17.50 -3.89 14.18
CA THR A 199 -17.45 -5.35 14.06
C THR A 199 -16.49 -5.79 12.96
N ARG A 200 -16.47 -5.11 11.80
CA ARG A 200 -15.50 -5.38 10.72
C ARG A 200 -14.05 -5.15 11.14
N ILE A 201 -13.79 -4.07 11.90
CA ILE A 201 -12.44 -3.81 12.43
C ILE A 201 -12.04 -4.89 13.45
N ARG A 202 -12.96 -5.31 14.31
CA ARG A 202 -12.71 -6.42 15.26
C ARG A 202 -12.44 -7.74 14.54
N THR A 203 -13.15 -8.04 13.45
CA THR A 203 -12.88 -9.25 12.67
C THR A 203 -11.51 -9.21 11.99
N LEU A 204 -11.11 -8.07 11.44
CA LEU A 204 -9.78 -7.92 10.83
C LEU A 204 -8.66 -8.04 11.89
N ARG A 205 -8.84 -7.39 13.04
CA ARG A 205 -7.88 -7.48 14.15
C ARG A 205 -7.81 -8.89 14.74
N ARG A 206 -8.93 -9.62 14.76
CA ARG A 206 -8.98 -11.02 15.20
C ARG A 206 -8.20 -11.92 14.24
N VAL A 207 -8.36 -11.76 12.93
CA VAL A 207 -7.57 -12.49 11.92
C VAL A 207 -6.08 -12.22 12.09
N GLU A 208 -5.69 -10.95 12.29
CA GLU A 208 -4.28 -10.61 12.54
C GLU A 208 -3.74 -11.22 13.84
N THR A 209 -4.56 -11.25 14.89
CA THR A 209 -4.17 -11.86 16.18
C THR A 209 -4.02 -13.37 16.05
N GLU A 210 -4.97 -14.04 15.38
CA GLU A 210 -4.93 -15.49 15.11
C GLU A 210 -3.72 -15.86 14.24
N GLU A 211 -3.38 -15.06 13.21
CA GLU A 211 -2.16 -15.27 12.40
C GLU A 211 -0.86 -15.08 13.20
N VAL A 212 -0.81 -14.11 14.12
CA VAL A 212 0.36 -13.88 15.00
C VAL A 212 0.51 -15.04 16.00
N GLU A 213 -0.59 -15.54 16.54
CA GLU A 213 -0.61 -16.71 17.42
C GLU A 213 -0.16 -17.97 16.68
N GLU A 214 -0.69 -18.20 15.48
CA GLU A 214 -0.32 -19.33 14.62
C GLU A 214 1.17 -19.28 14.21
N ARG A 215 1.71 -18.08 13.92
CA ARG A 215 3.16 -17.87 13.74
C ARG A 215 3.97 -18.20 14.99
N ARG A 216 3.44 -17.93 16.19
CA ARG A 216 4.10 -18.25 17.46
C ARG A 216 4.07 -19.75 17.77
N TYR A 217 2.97 -20.43 17.45
CA TYR A 217 2.85 -21.89 17.55
C TYR A 217 3.75 -22.59 16.53
N THR A 218 3.79 -22.14 15.27
CA THR A 218 4.66 -22.70 14.23
C THR A 218 6.14 -22.39 14.46
N ALA A 219 6.49 -21.23 15.02
CA ALA A 219 7.86 -20.91 15.41
C ALA A 219 8.36 -21.68 16.64
N SER A 220 7.46 -22.06 17.55
CA SER A 220 7.80 -22.90 18.72
C SER A 220 7.87 -24.40 18.36
N ALA A 221 7.22 -24.82 17.27
CA ALA A 221 7.38 -26.14 16.66
C ALA A 221 8.67 -26.24 15.82
N ARG A 222 9.85 -26.13 16.45
CA ARG A 222 11.10 -26.54 15.80
C ARG A 222 11.11 -28.07 15.64
N PRO A 223 11.24 -28.62 14.41
CA PRO A 223 11.37 -30.06 14.24
C PRO A 223 12.68 -30.52 14.88
N ARG A 224 12.58 -31.50 15.80
CA ARG A 224 13.73 -32.12 16.45
C ARG A 224 14.59 -32.81 15.39
N ARG A 225 15.73 -32.17 15.09
CA ARG A 225 16.69 -32.54 14.04
C ARG A 225 17.11 -34.00 14.21
N ARG A 226 16.63 -34.88 13.33
CA ARG A 226 17.14 -36.25 13.18
C ARG A 226 18.44 -36.16 12.41
N ALA A 227 19.54 -36.45 13.10
CA ALA A 227 20.88 -36.43 12.54
C ALA A 227 21.09 -37.63 11.61
N SER A 228 21.37 -37.37 10.33
CA SER A 228 22.20 -38.25 9.49
C SER A 228 22.48 -37.64 8.12
N ALA A 229 23.78 -37.58 7.83
CA ALA A 229 24.45 -37.72 6.55
C ALA A 229 24.55 -36.52 5.58
N GLU A 230 25.83 -36.18 5.37
CA GLU A 230 26.51 -35.61 4.21
C GLU A 230 26.43 -34.10 3.94
N GLU A 231 27.64 -33.55 3.88
CA GLU A 231 28.03 -32.17 3.99
C GLU A 231 28.28 -31.64 2.57
N GLU A 232 27.24 -31.08 1.97
CA GLU A 232 27.35 -30.32 0.73
C GLU A 232 27.28 -28.83 1.10
N ALA A 233 28.37 -28.11 0.85
CA ALA A 233 28.52 -26.71 1.24
C ALA A 233 27.37 -25.86 0.65
N PRO A 234 26.62 -25.09 1.47
CA PRO A 234 25.50 -24.32 0.96
C PRO A 234 26.04 -23.12 0.17
N ARG A 235 25.63 -23.01 -1.10
CA ARG A 235 25.74 -21.76 -1.88
C ARG A 235 25.20 -20.60 -1.02
N PRO A 236 25.80 -19.40 -1.07
CA PRO A 236 25.31 -18.27 -0.29
C PRO A 236 23.84 -18.01 -0.66
N ARG A 237 22.95 -18.30 0.29
CA ARG A 237 21.53 -17.94 0.20
C ARG A 237 21.48 -16.42 0.07
N ARG A 238 21.04 -15.92 -1.09
CA ARG A 238 20.44 -14.58 -1.12
C ARG A 238 19.24 -14.66 -0.17
N PRO A 239 19.09 -13.73 0.78
CA PRO A 239 17.87 -13.66 1.54
C PRO A 239 16.78 -13.28 0.54
N ASP A 240 15.93 -14.25 0.20
CA ASP A 240 14.66 -13.98 -0.44
C ASP A 240 13.90 -13.12 0.57
N VAL A 241 13.99 -11.80 0.42
CA VAL A 241 13.14 -10.89 1.16
C VAL A 241 11.74 -11.17 0.61
N GLU A 242 11.02 -12.06 1.29
CA GLU A 242 9.61 -12.28 1.04
C GLU A 242 8.97 -10.89 0.94
N PRO A 243 8.37 -10.56 -0.22
CA PRO A 243 7.78 -9.25 -0.41
C PRO A 243 6.87 -8.93 0.77
N SER A 244 6.99 -7.74 1.35
CA SER A 244 5.99 -7.28 2.31
C SER A 244 4.60 -7.41 1.67
N ARG A 245 3.59 -7.84 2.43
CA ARG A 245 2.23 -8.06 1.90
C ARG A 245 1.68 -6.83 1.17
N LEU A 246 2.09 -5.63 1.60
CA LEU A 246 1.81 -4.36 0.91
C LEU A 246 2.40 -4.31 -0.50
N ARG A 247 3.62 -4.82 -0.72
CA ARG A 247 4.21 -4.92 -2.07
C ARG A 247 3.46 -5.93 -2.93
N ILE A 248 3.03 -7.06 -2.35
CA ILE A 248 2.22 -8.07 -3.07
C ILE A 248 0.86 -7.48 -3.46
N VAL A 249 0.21 -6.77 -2.54
CA VAL A 249 -1.09 -6.12 -2.78
C VAL A 249 -0.94 -5.00 -3.80
N MET A 250 0.09 -4.15 -3.70
CA MET A 250 0.36 -3.12 -4.69
C MET A 250 0.64 -3.70 -6.07
N TRP A 251 1.40 -4.80 -6.14
CA TRP A 251 1.65 -5.50 -7.40
C TRP A 251 0.35 -6.10 -7.96
N ALA A 252 -0.45 -6.78 -7.13
CA ALA A 252 -1.73 -7.36 -7.54
C ALA A 252 -2.81 -6.33 -7.92
N VAL A 253 -2.76 -5.12 -7.35
CA VAL A 253 -3.64 -4.01 -7.73
C VAL A 253 -3.16 -3.36 -9.03
N GLY A 254 -1.85 -3.15 -9.17
CA GLY A 254 -1.23 -2.65 -10.41
C GLY A 254 -1.51 -3.58 -11.58
N ASP A 255 -1.37 -4.89 -11.37
CA ASP A 255 -1.60 -5.91 -12.39
C ASP A 255 -3.07 -5.92 -12.84
N ARG A 256 -4.03 -5.87 -11.90
CA ARG A 256 -5.46 -5.79 -12.25
C ARG A 256 -5.84 -4.50 -12.98
N LEU A 257 -5.20 -3.38 -12.65
CA LEU A 257 -5.43 -2.12 -13.35
C LEU A 257 -4.84 -2.16 -14.76
N GLY A 258 -3.62 -2.71 -14.91
CA GLY A 258 -2.98 -2.98 -16.20
C GLY A 258 -3.84 -3.86 -17.09
N ASP A 259 -4.32 -4.98 -16.55
CA ASP A 259 -5.19 -5.94 -17.23
C ASP A 259 -6.52 -5.31 -17.68
N ALA A 260 -7.10 -4.46 -16.83
CA ALA A 260 -8.32 -3.74 -17.16
C ALA A 260 -8.09 -2.70 -18.27
N THR A 261 -6.97 -1.98 -18.22
CA THR A 261 -6.59 -1.03 -19.28
C THR A 261 -6.26 -1.73 -20.59
N ASP A 262 -5.58 -2.88 -20.56
CA ASP A 262 -5.22 -3.66 -21.75
C ASP A 262 -6.45 -4.29 -22.41
N ARG A 263 -7.45 -4.73 -21.62
CA ARG A 263 -8.77 -5.13 -22.14
C ARG A 263 -9.53 -3.97 -22.78
N LEU A 264 -9.46 -2.78 -22.20
CA LEU A 264 -10.15 -1.60 -22.71
C LEU A 264 -9.51 -1.08 -24.01
N LEU A 265 -8.17 -1.12 -24.07
CA LEU A 265 -7.37 -0.64 -25.19
C LEU A 265 -7.04 -1.74 -26.22
N ARG A 266 -7.46 -2.98 -25.95
CA ARG A 266 -7.17 -4.19 -26.76
C ARG A 266 -5.68 -4.33 -27.08
N ARG A 267 -4.82 -4.11 -26.08
CA ARG A 267 -3.35 -4.29 -26.18
C ARG A 267 -2.92 -5.54 -25.42
N GLY A 268 -1.70 -6.03 -25.69
CA GLY A 268 -1.15 -7.24 -25.07
C GLY A 268 -1.77 -8.55 -25.59
N ASP A 269 -1.86 -9.55 -24.72
CA ASP A 269 -2.33 -10.92 -25.02
C ASP A 269 -3.82 -10.99 -25.41
N TYR A 270 -4.57 -9.91 -25.21
CA TYR A 270 -6.00 -9.80 -25.50
C TYR A 270 -6.32 -9.03 -26.79
N ALA A 271 -5.30 -8.66 -27.57
CA ALA A 271 -5.49 -8.09 -28.91
C ALA A 271 -6.00 -9.15 -29.91
N PRO A 272 -6.85 -8.79 -30.89
CA PRO A 272 -7.31 -9.75 -31.90
C PRO A 272 -6.13 -10.29 -32.72
N LEU A 273 -6.04 -11.62 -32.86
CA LEU A 273 -4.96 -12.28 -33.59
C LEU A 273 -4.94 -11.86 -35.06
N THR A 274 -3.74 -11.67 -35.58
CA THR A 274 -3.53 -11.40 -37.01
C THR A 274 -3.78 -12.67 -37.84
N SER A 275 -4.10 -12.51 -39.13
CA SER A 275 -4.39 -13.63 -40.04
C SER A 275 -3.26 -14.65 -40.09
N GLU A 276 -2.02 -14.18 -40.06
CA GLU A 276 -0.81 -14.99 -40.11
C GLU A 276 -0.61 -15.82 -38.82
N GLU A 277 -0.93 -15.25 -37.66
CA GLU A 277 -0.92 -16.00 -36.39
C GLU A 277 -2.01 -17.08 -36.40
N ILE A 278 -3.21 -16.80 -36.91
CA ILE A 278 -4.28 -17.82 -37.00
C ILE A 278 -3.89 -18.99 -37.92
N GLU A 279 -3.14 -18.72 -38.99
CA GLU A 279 -2.62 -19.75 -39.90
C GLU A 279 -1.47 -20.55 -39.27
N ALA A 280 -0.55 -19.90 -38.55
CA ALA A 280 0.53 -20.57 -37.83
C ALA A 280 -0.01 -21.55 -36.75
N ALA A 281 -1.13 -21.20 -36.10
CA ALA A 281 -1.82 -22.07 -35.13
C ALA A 281 -2.35 -23.34 -35.78
N ARG A 282 -2.95 -23.22 -36.98
CA ARG A 282 -3.49 -24.35 -37.74
C ARG A 282 -2.42 -25.31 -38.22
N HIS A 283 -1.21 -24.81 -38.47
CA HIS A 283 -0.06 -25.62 -38.88
C HIS A 283 0.69 -26.30 -37.70
N GLY A 284 0.18 -26.20 -36.47
CA GLY A 284 0.68 -26.98 -35.32
C GLY A 284 2.02 -26.52 -34.74
N ARG A 285 2.49 -25.31 -35.07
CA ARG A 285 3.67 -24.70 -34.43
C ARG A 285 3.29 -24.06 -33.09
N LEU A 286 3.00 -24.90 -32.11
CA LEU A 286 2.61 -24.49 -30.75
C LEU A 286 3.75 -23.87 -29.92
N GLY A 287 5.01 -24.01 -30.34
CA GLY A 287 6.17 -23.48 -29.61
C GLY A 287 6.45 -21.99 -29.80
N GLU A 288 5.97 -21.40 -30.90
CA GLU A 288 6.10 -19.96 -31.19
C GLU A 288 4.79 -19.20 -30.98
N PHE A 289 3.72 -19.90 -30.61
CA PHE A 289 2.40 -19.33 -30.50
C PHE A 289 2.30 -18.40 -29.27
N GLY A 290 2.01 -17.12 -29.52
CA GLY A 290 1.84 -16.10 -28.47
C GLY A 290 3.11 -15.43 -27.98
N ARG A 291 4.30 -15.82 -28.48
CA ARG A 291 5.55 -15.15 -28.10
C ARG A 291 5.85 -14.03 -29.07
N ARG A 292 5.19 -12.88 -28.90
CA ARG A 292 5.59 -11.66 -29.61
C ARG A 292 6.96 -11.28 -29.06
N VAL A 293 8.02 -11.53 -29.84
CA VAL A 293 9.39 -11.17 -29.47
C VAL A 293 9.40 -9.66 -29.28
N GLU A 294 9.53 -9.20 -28.04
CA GLU A 294 9.81 -7.79 -27.75
C GLU A 294 10.95 -7.35 -28.64
N GLU A 295 10.74 -6.31 -29.45
CA GLU A 295 11.81 -5.71 -30.22
C GLU A 295 12.87 -5.19 -29.24
N GLU A 296 13.91 -6.00 -29.02
CA GLU A 296 15.04 -5.69 -28.14
C GLU A 296 15.59 -4.32 -28.54
N SER A 297 15.59 -3.39 -27.58
CA SER A 297 16.06 -2.03 -27.84
C SER A 297 17.55 -2.07 -28.23
N VAL A 298 17.98 -1.17 -29.12
CA VAL A 298 19.39 -1.09 -29.57
C VAL A 298 20.37 -0.96 -28.39
N LYS A 299 19.91 -0.45 -27.24
CA LYS A 299 20.64 -0.38 -25.97
C LYS A 299 20.88 -1.75 -25.35
N GLU A 300 19.87 -2.61 -25.27
CA GLU A 300 19.99 -3.98 -24.72
C GLU A 300 20.90 -4.83 -25.59
N ARG A 301 20.75 -4.72 -26.92
CA ARG A 301 21.61 -5.44 -27.87
C ARG A 301 23.09 -5.02 -27.74
N ARG A 302 23.36 -3.74 -27.41
CA ARG A 302 24.71 -3.24 -27.10
C ARG A 302 25.23 -3.70 -25.73
N ALA A 303 24.37 -3.80 -24.72
CA ALA A 303 24.74 -4.29 -23.39
C ALA A 303 25.14 -5.77 -23.45
N ARG A 304 24.33 -6.59 -24.10
CA ARG A 304 24.60 -8.02 -24.33
C ARG A 304 25.90 -8.26 -25.10
N ARG A 305 26.18 -7.43 -26.11
CA ARG A 305 27.45 -7.49 -26.86
C ARG A 305 28.66 -7.10 -26.01
N ARG A 306 28.51 -6.20 -25.04
CA ARG A 306 29.58 -5.83 -24.10
C ARG A 306 29.84 -6.96 -23.10
N GLU A 307 28.78 -7.58 -22.58
CA GLU A 307 28.90 -8.72 -21.66
C GLU A 307 29.56 -9.92 -22.35
N ALA A 308 29.14 -10.26 -23.56
CA ALA A 308 29.77 -11.35 -24.33
C ALA A 308 31.26 -11.10 -24.64
N ARG A 309 31.66 -9.84 -24.83
CA ARG A 309 33.07 -9.47 -25.05
C ARG A 309 33.90 -9.55 -23.77
N ALA A 310 33.32 -9.16 -22.64
CA ALA A 310 33.96 -9.23 -21.33
C ALA A 310 34.13 -10.69 -20.84
N GLU A 311 33.27 -11.60 -21.28
CA GLU A 311 33.35 -13.03 -20.96
C GLU A 311 34.41 -13.76 -21.81
N GLN A 312 34.61 -13.36 -23.07
CA GLN A 312 35.66 -13.90 -23.94
C GLN A 312 37.08 -13.48 -23.51
N GLU A 313 37.25 -12.32 -22.87
CA GLU A 313 38.56 -11.84 -22.40
C GLU A 313 39.07 -12.57 -21.14
N ARG A 314 38.23 -13.36 -20.48
CA ARG A 314 38.54 -13.96 -19.17
C ARG A 314 38.60 -15.50 -19.21
N VAL A 315 39.33 -16.04 -20.19
CA VAL A 315 39.68 -17.46 -20.23
C VAL A 315 41.14 -17.64 -19.83
N GLU A 316 41.40 -17.85 -18.55
CA GLU A 316 42.70 -18.37 -18.10
C GLU A 316 42.81 -19.87 -18.46
N PRO A 317 43.95 -20.35 -18.96
CA PRO A 317 44.10 -21.77 -19.29
C PRO A 317 44.20 -22.60 -18.02
N ALA A 318 43.18 -23.40 -17.73
CA ALA A 318 43.18 -24.37 -16.65
C ALA A 318 44.13 -25.54 -16.97
N TRP A 319 45.23 -25.65 -16.23
CA TRP A 319 46.09 -26.84 -16.27
C TRP A 319 45.37 -28.03 -15.63
N SER A 320 45.39 -29.19 -16.29
CA SER A 320 44.70 -30.38 -15.78
C SER A 320 45.49 -31.04 -14.64
N GLU A 321 45.16 -30.72 -13.39
CA GLU A 321 45.61 -31.49 -12.21
C GLU A 321 44.81 -32.80 -12.11
N LYS A 322 45.02 -33.73 -13.05
CA LYS A 322 44.57 -35.11 -12.87
C LYS A 322 45.60 -35.84 -11.99
N PRO A 323 45.27 -36.26 -10.76
CA PRO A 323 46.18 -37.10 -9.97
C PRO A 323 46.36 -38.47 -10.64
N ALA A 324 47.60 -38.96 -10.72
CA ALA A 324 47.94 -40.25 -11.32
C ALA A 324 47.20 -41.43 -10.63
N PRO A 325 46.87 -42.51 -11.36
CA PRO A 325 46.06 -43.61 -10.82
C PRO A 325 46.77 -44.33 -9.67
N ARG A 326 46.13 -44.36 -8.49
CA ARG A 326 46.62 -45.05 -7.29
C ARG A 326 46.28 -46.53 -7.35
N VAL A 327 47.31 -47.38 -7.41
CA VAL A 327 47.21 -48.85 -7.31
C VAL A 327 47.02 -49.25 -5.85
N ASN A 328 45.90 -49.88 -5.51
CA ASN A 328 45.57 -50.29 -4.14
C ASN A 328 46.19 -51.68 -3.84
N ARG A 329 47.32 -51.72 -3.12
CA ARG A 329 47.88 -52.98 -2.59
C ARG A 329 47.23 -53.26 -1.23
N GLY A 330 46.39 -54.29 -1.18
CA GLY A 330 45.60 -54.62 0.01
C GLY A 330 46.46 -55.07 1.20
N THR A 331 46.17 -54.52 2.38
CA THR A 331 46.57 -55.10 3.67
C THR A 331 45.45 -56.03 4.13
N ALA A 332 45.72 -57.33 4.18
CA ALA A 332 44.76 -58.34 4.63
C ALA A 332 44.29 -58.06 6.07
N LYS A 333 42.98 -58.08 6.32
CA LYS A 333 42.43 -57.99 7.68
C LYS A 333 42.77 -59.29 8.44
N PRO A 334 43.16 -59.23 9.72
CA PRO A 334 43.50 -60.41 10.51
C PRO A 334 42.29 -61.33 10.70
N VAL A 335 42.46 -62.62 10.41
CA VAL A 335 41.43 -63.65 10.54
C VAL A 335 41.28 -64.02 12.03
N LYS A 336 40.03 -64.08 12.52
CA LYS A 336 39.74 -64.49 13.90
C LYS A 336 40.12 -65.97 14.11
N PRO A 337 40.78 -66.32 15.23
CA PRO A 337 41.17 -67.71 15.50
C PRO A 337 39.93 -68.61 15.66
N SER A 338 40.04 -69.85 15.21
CA SER A 338 38.97 -70.84 15.31
C SER A 338 38.73 -71.26 16.77
N ALA A 339 37.52 -71.75 17.07
CA ALA A 339 37.07 -72.08 18.43
C ALA A 339 37.95 -73.10 19.18
N ARG A 340 38.76 -73.90 18.45
CA ARG A 340 39.74 -74.83 19.03
C ARG A 340 40.97 -74.10 19.57
N ALA A 341 41.50 -73.13 18.82
CA ALA A 341 42.66 -72.32 19.23
C ALA A 341 42.35 -71.39 20.42
N ALA A 342 41.08 -70.98 20.58
CA ALA A 342 40.63 -70.24 21.75
C ALA A 342 40.52 -71.11 23.03
N ARG A 343 40.37 -72.44 22.91
CA ARG A 343 40.24 -73.37 24.04
C ARG A 343 41.57 -73.87 24.60
N GLU A 344 42.65 -73.78 23.82
CA GLU A 344 44.01 -74.16 24.23
C GLU A 344 44.84 -72.96 24.72
N ALA A 345 44.29 -71.74 24.67
CA ALA A 345 44.95 -70.54 25.15
C ALA A 345 45.04 -70.54 26.68
N GLN A 346 46.25 -70.79 27.21
CA GLN A 346 46.54 -70.66 28.64
C GLN A 346 46.32 -69.20 29.11
N PRO A 347 45.77 -68.99 30.32
CA PRO A 347 45.61 -67.64 30.86
C PRO A 347 47.00 -67.01 31.07
N LYS A 348 47.32 -65.95 30.33
CA LYS A 348 48.53 -65.17 30.57
C LYS A 348 48.31 -64.30 31.82
N LEU A 349 49.20 -64.50 32.80
CA LEU A 349 49.26 -63.72 34.03
C LEU A 349 49.43 -62.20 33.75
N PRO A 350 48.86 -61.33 34.60
CA PRO A 350 49.09 -59.90 34.52
C PRO A 350 50.53 -59.59 35.00
N LEU A 351 51.32 -58.96 34.13
CA LEU A 351 52.53 -58.26 34.53
C LEU A 351 52.22 -56.77 34.43
N GLU A 352 52.11 -56.10 35.58
CA GLU A 352 52.30 -54.65 35.69
C GLU A 352 53.80 -54.35 35.88
N PRO A 353 54.25 -53.10 35.72
CA PRO A 353 53.84 -52.07 34.76
C PRO A 353 54.77 -51.96 33.54
#